data_AF-A0A5A9EN35-F1
#
_entry.id   AF-A0A5A9EN35-F1
#
_cell.length_a   1.000
_cell.length_b   1.000
_cell.length_c   1.000
_cell.angle_alpha   90.00
_cell.angle_beta   90.00
_cell.angle_gamma   90.00
#
_symmetry.space_group_name_H-M   'P 1'
#
loop_
_entity.id
_entity.type
_entity.pdbx_description
1 polymer ?
#
loop_
_entity_poly.entity_id
_entity_poly.type
_entity_poly.pdbx_seq_one_letter_code
_entity_poly.pdbx_strand_id
1 'polypeptide(L)'
;MDAFLRKHRAFLLSTLYLITGLMLLGYATLYSRRDVAIADALQLNRLVEEENRALAELAKKQKKAEAAPQEGIRSLPTFLERINSIAQKTTVIIKELTPSRDTDLKFLLKITSDYMTFLRFAAELESLNLVINDLQVRPYDPTKTPPVHAIEFSITPRNDAAPMSDDRVVALRDQVASLDKRNPFQRFAFNATTKEVSAEIDLTWIHKLSGVGRVGDRKVATINVRNETKDYSVGDELEPGLTITAIENDRVQLQKKTGDGTTRYVMRFRRSAVSKQP
;
A
#
# COMPACT_ATOMS: atom_id res chain seq x y z
N MET A 1 40.54 -56.37 -49.73
CA MET A 1 40.72 -55.23 -48.81
C MET A 1 41.61 -54.15 -49.42
N ASP A 2 42.88 -54.45 -49.75
CA ASP A 2 43.83 -53.45 -50.28
C ASP A 2 43.43 -52.74 -51.58
N ALA A 3 42.79 -53.44 -52.52
CA ALA A 3 42.32 -52.83 -53.77
C ALA A 3 41.18 -51.83 -53.54
N PHE A 4 40.32 -52.09 -52.56
CA PHE A 4 39.23 -51.21 -52.16
C PHE A 4 39.76 -49.96 -51.46
N LEU A 5 40.70 -50.14 -50.51
CA LEU A 5 41.37 -49.04 -49.81
C LEU A 5 42.14 -48.14 -50.77
N ARG A 6 42.80 -48.69 -51.79
CA ARG A 6 43.51 -47.89 -52.81
C ARG A 6 42.53 -47.13 -53.72
N LYS A 7 41.44 -47.76 -54.15
CA LYS A 7 40.44 -47.13 -55.04
C LYS A 7 39.67 -46.01 -54.35
N HIS A 8 39.39 -46.13 -53.05
CA HIS A 8 38.59 -45.17 -52.28
C HIS A 8 39.41 -44.34 -51.27
N ARG A 9 40.75 -44.35 -51.40
CA ARG A 9 41.68 -43.66 -50.49
C ARG A 9 41.36 -42.17 -50.31
N ALA A 10 41.08 -41.47 -51.40
CA ALA A 10 40.76 -40.05 -51.38
C ALA A 10 39.46 -39.76 -50.60
N PHE A 11 38.44 -40.60 -50.79
CA PHE A 11 37.16 -40.48 -50.08
C PHE A 11 37.33 -40.73 -48.58
N LEU A 12 38.07 -41.78 -48.20
CA LEU A 12 38.36 -42.10 -46.79
C LEU A 12 39.15 -41.00 -46.09
N LEU A 13 40.14 -40.41 -46.77
CA LEU A 13 40.89 -39.27 -46.23
C LEU A 13 39.99 -38.04 -46.08
N SER A 14 39.15 -37.73 -47.07
CA SER A 14 38.26 -36.58 -47.01
C SER A 14 37.23 -36.68 -45.88
N THR A 15 36.68 -37.87 -45.63
CA THR A 15 35.75 -38.11 -44.52
C THR A 15 36.46 -38.03 -43.17
N LEU A 16 37.70 -38.53 -43.07
CA LEU A 16 38.50 -38.39 -41.86
C LEU A 16 38.80 -36.91 -41.55
N TYR A 17 39.19 -36.11 -42.55
CA TYR A 17 39.44 -34.67 -42.40
C TYR A 17 38.17 -33.90 -42.01
N LEU A 18 37.03 -34.26 -42.60
CA LEU A 18 35.74 -33.66 -42.25
C LEU A 18 35.38 -33.93 -40.78
N ILE A 19 35.52 -35.18 -40.34
CA ILE A 19 35.22 -35.58 -38.96
C ILE A 19 36.14 -34.88 -37.97
N THR A 20 37.44 -34.81 -38.26
CA THR A 20 38.40 -34.09 -37.40
C THR A 20 38.15 -32.58 -37.39
N GLY A 21 37.79 -31.99 -38.53
CA GLY A 21 37.37 -30.59 -38.61
C GLY A 21 36.13 -30.29 -37.76
N LEU A 22 35.10 -31.14 -37.85
CA LEU A 22 33.89 -31.03 -37.03
C LEU A 22 34.18 -31.20 -35.53
N MET A 23 35.06 -32.13 -35.16
CA MET A 23 35.50 -32.32 -33.77
C MET A 23 36.23 -31.10 -33.22
N LEU A 24 37.17 -30.52 -33.99
CA LEU A 24 37.90 -29.31 -33.60
C LEU A 24 36.97 -28.09 -33.48
N LEU A 25 36.02 -27.95 -34.39
CA LEU A 25 35.05 -26.85 -34.38
C LEU A 25 34.05 -27.00 -33.22
N GLY A 26 33.62 -28.23 -32.91
CA GLY A 26 32.84 -28.55 -31.72
C GLY A 26 33.60 -28.25 -30.41
N TYR A 27 34.88 -28.60 -30.35
CA TYR A 27 35.73 -28.32 -29.19
C TYR A 27 35.91 -26.80 -28.96
N ALA A 28 36.21 -26.04 -30.01
CA ALA A 28 36.40 -24.59 -29.92
C ALA A 28 35.11 -23.85 -29.50
N THR A 29 33.95 -24.28 -30.01
CA THR A 29 32.65 -23.67 -29.66
C THR A 29 32.19 -24.00 -28.24
N LEU A 30 32.50 -25.19 -27.72
CA LEU A 30 32.19 -25.55 -26.33
C LEU A 30 33.12 -24.87 -25.33
N TYR A 31 34.42 -24.75 -25.65
CA TYR A 31 35.40 -24.14 -24.76
C TYR A 31 35.16 -22.62 -24.59
N SER A 32 34.92 -21.91 -25.69
CA SER A 32 34.62 -20.47 -25.65
C SER A 32 33.38 -20.11 -24.83
N ARG A 33 32.32 -20.94 -24.88
CA ARG A 33 31.12 -20.73 -24.04
C ARG A 33 31.39 -20.95 -22.55
N ARG A 34 32.32 -21.86 -22.20
CA ARG A 34 32.68 -22.12 -20.81
C ARG A 34 33.44 -20.95 -20.20
N ASP A 35 34.36 -20.34 -20.93
CA ASP A 35 35.12 -19.18 -20.45
C ASP A 35 34.21 -17.95 -20.23
N VAL A 36 33.26 -17.72 -21.14
CA VAL A 36 32.23 -16.66 -20.98
C VAL A 36 31.37 -16.93 -19.74
N ALA A 37 30.89 -18.15 -19.55
CA ALA A 37 30.08 -18.51 -18.37
C ALA A 37 30.84 -18.34 -17.04
N ILE A 38 32.15 -18.62 -17.02
CA ILE A 38 32.99 -18.42 -15.83
C ILE A 38 33.21 -16.93 -15.57
N ALA A 39 33.44 -16.13 -16.62
CA ALA A 39 33.60 -14.68 -16.50
C ALA A 39 32.32 -14.02 -15.97
N ASP A 40 31.16 -14.41 -16.48
CA ASP A 40 29.85 -13.90 -16.03
C ASP A 40 29.57 -14.29 -14.57
N ALA A 41 29.88 -15.54 -14.18
CA ALA A 41 29.73 -15.99 -12.79
C ALA A 41 30.61 -15.22 -11.81
N LEU A 42 31.84 -14.87 -12.21
CA LEU A 42 32.74 -14.05 -11.40
C LEU A 42 32.23 -12.60 -11.26
N GLN A 43 31.66 -12.02 -12.32
CA GLN A 43 31.05 -10.69 -12.25
C GLN A 43 29.80 -10.69 -11.35
N LEU A 44 28.95 -11.71 -11.46
CA LEU A 44 27.76 -11.83 -10.62
C LEU A 44 28.13 -11.94 -9.14
N ASN A 45 29.14 -12.74 -8.80
CA ASN A 45 29.61 -12.86 -7.42
C ASN A 45 30.12 -11.53 -6.85
N ARG A 46 30.82 -10.72 -7.67
CA ARG A 46 31.28 -9.39 -7.24
C ARG A 46 30.11 -8.44 -6.96
N LEU A 47 29.10 -8.43 -7.83
CA LEU A 47 27.90 -7.61 -7.62
C LEU A 47 27.15 -8.02 -6.36
N VAL A 48 26.99 -9.33 -6.12
CA VAL A 48 26.34 -9.84 -4.91
C VAL A 48 27.14 -9.53 -3.65
N GLU A 49 28.48 -9.58 -3.70
CA GLU A 49 29.33 -9.17 -2.57
C GLU A 49 29.23 -7.67 -2.28
N GLU A 50 29.17 -6.82 -3.31
CA GLU A 50 28.98 -5.38 -3.15
C GLU A 50 27.61 -5.05 -2.54
N GLU A 51 26.54 -5.69 -3.01
CA GLU A 51 25.20 -5.55 -2.43
C GLU A 51 25.16 -6.03 -0.97
N ASN A 52 25.76 -7.18 -0.67
CA ASN A 52 25.83 -7.70 0.70
C ASN A 52 26.60 -6.77 1.64
N ARG A 53 27.68 -6.13 1.17
CA ARG A 53 28.41 -5.12 1.94
C ARG A 53 27.57 -3.87 2.17
N ALA A 54 26.86 -3.39 1.14
CA ALA A 54 25.97 -2.24 1.27
C ALA A 54 24.82 -2.51 2.26
N LEU A 55 24.21 -3.70 2.20
CA LEU A 55 23.18 -4.13 3.14
C LEU A 55 23.72 -4.26 4.57
N ALA A 56 24.94 -4.80 4.74
CA ALA A 56 25.57 -4.90 6.05
C ALA A 56 25.88 -3.52 6.66
N GLU A 57 26.31 -2.55 5.86
CA GLU A 57 26.51 -1.16 6.30
C GLU A 57 25.19 -0.48 6.68
N LEU A 58 24.12 -0.69 5.92
CA LEU A 58 22.78 -0.20 6.27
C LEU A 58 22.27 -0.80 7.59
N ALA A 59 22.44 -2.12 7.77
CA ALA A 59 22.07 -2.80 9.00
C ALA A 59 22.89 -2.31 10.21
N LYS A 60 24.18 -2.02 10.04
CA LYS A 60 25.02 -1.40 11.10
C LYS A 60 24.57 0.01 11.44
N LYS A 61 24.20 0.83 10.44
CA LYS A 61 23.66 2.18 10.67
C LYS A 61 22.32 2.13 11.43
N GLN A 62 21.44 1.19 11.08
CA GLN A 62 20.18 0.97 11.81
C GLN A 62 20.44 0.55 13.26
N LYS A 63 21.32 -0.44 13.50
CA LYS A 63 21.68 -0.85 14.86
C LYS A 63 22.33 0.25 15.70
N LYS A 64 23.15 1.13 15.09
CA LYS A 64 23.71 2.30 15.78
C LYS A 64 22.65 3.36 16.09
N ALA A 65 21.65 3.54 15.24
CA ALA A 65 20.51 4.42 15.51
C ALA A 65 19.59 3.86 16.61
N GLU A 66 19.47 2.54 16.72
CA GLU A 66 18.75 1.86 17.80
C GLU A 66 19.51 1.85 19.14
N ALA A 67 20.85 1.85 19.10
CA ALA A 67 21.72 1.84 20.27
C ALA A 67 22.04 3.24 20.85
N ALA A 68 21.62 4.33 20.19
CA ALA A 68 21.64 5.65 20.81
C ALA A 68 20.66 5.64 22.00
N PRO A 69 21.04 6.16 23.18
CA PRO A 69 20.14 6.21 24.33
C PRO A 69 18.85 6.89 23.88
N GLN A 70 17.72 6.19 24.00
CA GLN A 70 16.41 6.79 23.80
C GLN A 70 16.25 7.85 24.89
N GLU A 71 16.62 9.08 24.57
CA GLU A 71 16.29 10.21 25.40
C GLU A 71 14.78 10.31 25.40
N GLY A 72 14.18 9.80 26.48
CA GLY A 72 12.77 9.93 26.76
C GLY A 72 12.38 11.38 26.98
N ILE A 73 11.30 11.59 27.71
CA ILE A 73 10.87 12.92 28.09
C ILE A 73 11.89 13.51 29.07
N ARG A 74 12.58 14.58 28.67
CA ARG A 74 13.37 15.44 29.56
C ARG A 74 12.47 16.42 30.32
N SER A 75 11.35 16.83 29.72
CA SER A 75 10.36 17.74 30.31
C SER A 75 8.92 17.40 29.90
N LEU A 76 8.15 16.82 30.83
CA LEU A 76 6.74 16.49 30.63
C LEU A 76 5.88 17.72 30.28
N PRO A 77 6.04 18.89 30.94
CA PRO A 77 5.28 20.09 30.58
C PRO A 77 5.46 20.50 29.11
N THR A 78 6.68 20.43 28.60
CA THR A 78 7.00 20.81 27.21
C THR A 78 6.32 19.87 26.21
N PHE A 79 6.31 18.56 26.50
CA PHE A 79 5.58 17.58 25.70
C PHE A 79 4.07 17.87 25.70
N LEU A 80 3.48 18.09 26.88
CA LEU A 80 2.05 18.37 27.02
C LEU A 80 1.63 19.66 26.29
N GLU A 81 2.46 20.70 26.37
CA GLU A 81 2.22 21.98 25.69
C GLU A 81 2.17 21.81 24.16
N ARG A 82 3.07 21.01 23.60
CA ARG A 82 3.10 20.71 22.15
C ARG A 82 1.86 19.95 21.70
N ILE A 83 1.47 18.92 22.44
CA ILE A 83 0.25 18.14 22.15
C ILE A 83 -0.99 19.04 22.23
N ASN A 84 -1.07 19.89 23.26
CA ASN A 84 -2.17 20.84 23.41
C ASN A 84 -2.22 21.87 22.26
N SER A 85 -1.05 22.37 21.83
CA SER A 85 -0.95 23.30 20.70
C SER A 85 -1.47 22.68 19.39
N ILE A 86 -1.15 21.40 19.14
CA ILE A 86 -1.67 20.66 17.98
C ILE A 86 -3.18 20.48 18.08
N ALA A 87 -3.69 20.12 19.26
CA ALA A 87 -5.12 19.94 19.49
C ALA A 87 -5.89 21.25 19.25
N GLN A 88 -5.36 22.40 19.70
CA GLN A 88 -5.93 23.71 19.43
C GLN A 88 -5.92 24.05 17.93
N LYS A 89 -4.78 23.86 17.25
CA LYS A 89 -4.62 24.12 15.81
C LYS A 89 -5.61 23.33 14.96
N THR A 90 -5.92 22.11 15.38
CA THR A 90 -6.78 21.17 14.63
C THR A 90 -8.19 21.09 15.19
N THR A 91 -8.55 21.87 16.20
CA THR A 91 -9.89 21.85 16.83
C THR A 91 -10.29 20.47 17.36
N VAL A 92 -9.33 19.69 17.86
CA VAL A 92 -9.56 18.38 18.47
C VAL A 92 -9.72 18.48 19.98
N ILE A 93 -10.66 17.72 20.54
CA ILE A 93 -10.85 17.61 21.98
C ILE A 93 -10.06 16.41 22.51
N ILE A 94 -9.05 16.67 23.33
CA ILE A 94 -8.33 15.64 24.09
C ILE A 94 -9.22 15.22 25.27
N LYS A 95 -9.56 13.94 25.34
CA LYS A 95 -10.35 13.36 26.43
C LYS A 95 -9.46 12.86 27.57
N GLU A 96 -8.34 12.24 27.20
CA GLU A 96 -7.44 11.62 28.15
C GLU A 96 -6.02 11.64 27.58
N LEU A 97 -5.05 11.93 28.44
CA LEU A 97 -3.62 11.80 28.15
C LEU A 97 -2.93 11.28 29.40
N THR A 98 -2.66 9.99 29.43
CA THR A 98 -2.10 9.31 30.61
C THR A 98 -0.89 8.48 30.24
N PRO A 99 0.12 8.34 31.12
CA PRO A 99 1.18 7.37 30.91
C PRO A 99 0.59 5.96 30.84
N SER A 100 1.16 5.11 29.99
CA SER A 100 0.77 3.70 29.87
C SER A 100 1.21 2.94 31.12
N ARG A 101 0.45 1.91 31.49
CA ARG A 101 0.76 1.04 32.64
C ARG A 101 1.98 0.16 32.40
N ASP A 102 2.34 -0.07 31.14
CA ASP A 102 3.38 -1.05 30.77
C ASP A 102 4.79 -0.46 30.80
N THR A 103 4.93 0.84 30.54
CA THR A 103 6.23 1.55 30.46
C THR A 103 6.04 3.04 30.66
N ASP A 104 6.88 3.64 31.52
CA ASP A 104 6.84 5.08 31.89
C ASP A 104 7.10 6.05 30.71
N LEU A 105 7.57 5.53 29.58
CA LEU A 105 7.88 6.30 28.37
C LEU A 105 6.76 6.30 27.32
N LYS A 106 5.69 5.54 27.55
CA LYS A 106 4.53 5.48 26.64
C LYS A 106 3.38 6.30 27.20
N PHE A 107 2.66 6.98 26.32
CA PHE A 107 1.49 7.76 26.64
C PHE A 107 0.32 7.27 25.80
N LEU A 108 -0.84 7.23 26.44
CA LEU A 108 -2.10 6.90 25.83
C LEU A 108 -2.87 8.21 25.66
N LEU A 109 -3.10 8.59 24.40
CA LEU A 109 -3.82 9.80 24.02
C LEU A 109 -5.17 9.41 23.43
N LYS A 110 -6.26 9.79 24.10
CA LYS A 110 -7.62 9.63 23.59
C LYS A 110 -8.18 10.96 23.13
N ILE A 111 -8.69 10.97 21.90
CA ILE A 111 -9.38 12.12 21.31
C ILE A 111 -10.75 11.70 20.77
N THR A 112 -11.63 12.68 20.61
CA THR A 112 -12.89 12.49 19.89
C THR A 112 -13.00 13.50 18.76
N SER A 113 -13.11 13.02 17.52
CA SER A 113 -13.23 13.88 16.35
C SER A 113 -13.86 13.13 15.16
N ASP A 114 -14.28 13.89 14.15
CA ASP A 114 -14.59 13.32 12.85
C ASP A 114 -13.30 12.90 12.12
N TYR A 115 -13.45 12.10 11.06
CA TYR A 115 -12.32 11.53 10.35
C TYR A 115 -11.36 12.57 9.73
N MET A 116 -11.88 13.66 9.16
CA MET A 116 -11.03 14.64 8.49
C MET A 116 -10.24 15.45 9.52
N THR A 117 -10.89 15.81 10.62
CA THR A 117 -10.24 16.47 11.75
C THR A 117 -9.20 15.55 12.40
N PHE A 118 -9.51 14.26 12.59
CA PHE A 118 -8.55 13.23 13.02
C PHE A 118 -7.33 13.14 12.09
N LEU A 119 -7.53 13.07 10.77
CA LEU A 119 -6.42 12.98 9.83
C LEU A 119 -5.49 14.19 9.91
N ARG A 120 -6.05 15.40 10.02
CA ARG A 120 -5.27 16.63 10.21
C ARG A 120 -4.48 16.58 11.51
N PHE A 121 -5.11 16.14 12.60
CA PHE A 121 -4.45 15.94 13.88
C PHE A 121 -3.29 14.95 13.78
N ALA A 122 -3.51 13.79 13.16
CA ALA A 122 -2.46 12.78 12.98
C ALA A 122 -1.28 13.31 12.15
N ALA A 123 -1.56 14.06 11.07
CA ALA A 123 -0.52 14.67 10.24
C ALA A 123 0.31 15.71 11.01
N GLU A 124 -0.32 16.50 11.87
CA GLU A 124 0.39 17.43 12.76
C GLU A 124 1.16 16.68 13.86
N LEU A 125 0.62 15.58 14.37
CA LEU A 125 1.28 14.76 15.39
C LEU A 125 2.58 14.13 14.85
N GLU A 126 2.56 13.67 13.60
CA GLU A 126 3.74 13.17 12.86
C GLU A 126 4.83 14.25 12.62
N SER A 127 4.50 15.53 12.80
CA SER A 127 5.50 16.60 12.78
C SER A 127 6.34 16.68 14.04
N LEU A 128 6.01 15.91 15.07
CA LEU A 128 6.78 15.84 16.31
C LEU A 128 7.68 14.59 16.30
N ASN A 129 8.79 14.67 17.03
CA ASN A 129 9.68 13.53 17.25
C ASN A 129 9.05 12.52 18.23
N LEU A 130 8.11 11.73 17.74
CA LEU A 130 7.42 10.69 18.51
C LEU A 130 7.22 9.45 17.65
N VAL A 131 6.99 8.32 18.32
CA VAL A 131 6.64 7.06 17.66
C VAL A 131 5.20 6.72 18.02
N ILE A 132 4.36 6.48 17.01
CA ILE A 132 3.01 5.94 17.19
C ILE A 132 3.14 4.41 17.19
N ASN A 133 2.93 3.79 18.36
CA ASN A 133 3.03 2.34 18.54
C ASN A 133 1.74 1.61 18.17
N ASP A 134 0.59 2.23 18.46
CA ASP A 134 -0.73 1.68 18.18
C ASP A 134 -1.72 2.81 17.89
N LEU A 135 -2.72 2.51 17.04
CA LEU A 135 -3.80 3.40 16.66
C LEU A 135 -5.10 2.61 16.62
N GLN A 136 -6.05 2.99 17.48
CA GLN A 136 -7.37 2.40 17.50
C GLN A 136 -8.41 3.46 17.17
N VAL A 137 -9.31 3.15 16.25
CA VAL A 137 -10.42 4.04 15.87
C VAL A 137 -11.71 3.27 16.04
N ARG A 138 -12.62 3.82 16.86
CA ARG A 138 -13.92 3.22 17.16
C ARG A 138 -15.04 4.22 16.87
N PRO A 139 -16.21 3.79 16.38
CA PRO A 139 -17.39 4.65 16.31
C PRO A 139 -17.73 5.18 17.71
N TYR A 140 -18.00 6.48 17.82
CA TYR A 140 -18.42 7.10 19.09
C TYR A 140 -19.85 7.64 18.98
N ASP A 141 -20.10 8.48 17.99
CA ASP A 141 -21.43 9.02 17.72
C ASP A 141 -21.71 9.02 16.20
N PRO A 142 -22.44 8.01 15.70
CA PRO A 142 -22.77 7.88 14.29
C PRO A 142 -23.88 8.83 13.83
N THR A 143 -24.59 9.51 14.76
CA THR A 143 -25.73 10.37 14.43
C THR A 143 -25.31 11.76 13.94
N LYS A 144 -24.08 12.18 14.27
CA LYS A 144 -23.51 13.45 13.83
C LYS A 144 -23.08 13.39 12.37
N THR A 145 -23.13 14.53 11.70
CA THR A 145 -22.67 14.70 10.31
C THR A 145 -21.58 15.78 10.27
N PRO A 146 -20.30 15.41 10.07
CA PRO A 146 -19.77 14.04 9.89
C PRO A 146 -19.80 13.19 11.19
N PRO A 147 -19.83 11.85 11.08
CA PRO A 147 -19.79 10.95 12.23
C PRO A 147 -18.55 11.14 13.08
N VAL A 148 -18.70 11.04 14.41
CA VAL A 148 -17.62 11.22 15.37
C VAL A 148 -17.08 9.88 15.83
N HIS A 149 -15.76 9.81 15.96
CA HIS A 149 -15.02 8.62 16.35
C HIS A 149 -14.28 8.87 17.65
N ALA A 150 -14.13 7.83 18.46
CA ALA A 150 -13.17 7.79 19.55
C ALA A 150 -11.88 7.23 18.99
N ILE A 151 -10.81 8.02 19.05
CA ILE A 151 -9.49 7.65 18.56
C ILE A 151 -8.54 7.56 19.74
N GLU A 152 -7.77 6.48 19.79
CA GLU A 152 -6.77 6.21 20.81
C GLU A 152 -5.42 6.00 20.13
N PHE A 153 -4.43 6.78 20.57
CA PHE A 153 -3.04 6.62 20.15
C PHE A 153 -2.20 6.14 21.32
N SER A 154 -1.36 5.15 21.07
CA SER A 154 -0.25 4.80 21.97
C SER A 154 1.02 5.43 21.43
N ILE A 155 1.55 6.45 22.08
CA ILE A 155 2.70 7.23 21.60
C ILE A 155 3.90 7.15 22.54
N THR A 156 5.09 7.08 21.97
CA THR A 156 6.37 7.19 22.69
C THR A 156 7.08 8.44 22.22
N PRO A 157 7.05 9.55 22.97
CA PRO A 157 7.79 10.74 22.61
C PRO A 157 9.30 10.52 22.75
N ARG A 158 10.07 11.19 21.89
CA ARG A 158 11.54 11.24 21.94
C ARG A 158 11.96 12.69 21.99
N ASN A 159 12.95 13.03 22.81
CA ASN A 159 13.45 14.40 22.94
C ASN A 159 12.29 15.43 23.08
N ASP A 160 11.41 15.20 24.07
CA ASP A 160 10.22 16.03 24.36
C ASP A 160 9.26 16.26 23.17
N ALA A 161 9.25 15.33 22.21
CA ALA A 161 8.49 15.47 20.97
C ALA A 161 8.85 16.77 20.23
N ALA A 162 10.15 17.12 20.21
CA ALA A 162 10.66 18.27 19.46
C ALA A 162 10.18 18.24 17.99
N PRO A 163 9.94 19.40 17.34
CA PRO A 163 9.42 19.42 16.00
C PRO A 163 10.45 18.84 15.03
N MET A 164 10.00 18.01 14.10
CA MET A 164 10.79 17.52 12.99
C MET A 164 10.58 18.46 11.80
N SER A 165 11.66 19.11 11.37
CA SER A 165 11.70 19.88 10.12
C SER A 165 12.15 18.96 8.99
N ASP A 166 11.23 18.16 8.48
CA ASP A 166 11.48 17.30 7.32
C ASP A 166 10.52 17.74 6.19
N ASP A 167 11.04 17.90 4.98
CA ASP A 167 10.26 18.20 3.77
C ASP A 167 9.14 17.18 3.56
N ARG A 168 9.35 15.94 4.02
CA ARG A 168 8.34 14.87 4.03
C ARG A 168 7.10 15.21 4.86
N VAL A 169 7.28 15.91 5.99
CA VAL A 169 6.17 16.31 6.88
C VAL A 169 5.33 17.41 6.22
N VAL A 170 5.97 18.32 5.49
CA VAL A 170 5.28 19.37 4.73
C VAL A 170 4.43 18.75 3.62
N ALA A 171 5.02 17.85 2.82
CA ALA A 171 4.29 17.13 1.78
C ALA A 171 3.11 16.30 2.34
N LEU A 172 3.28 15.69 3.52
CA LEU A 172 2.21 14.95 4.20
C LEU A 172 1.05 15.87 4.59
N ARG A 173 1.34 17.06 5.15
CA ARG A 173 0.32 18.06 5.50
C ARG A 173 -0.47 18.49 4.28
N ASP A 174 0.20 18.80 3.18
CA ASP A 174 -0.44 19.21 1.92
C ASP A 174 -1.31 18.08 1.34
N GLN A 175 -0.81 16.84 1.40
CA GLN A 175 -1.57 15.69 0.96
C GLN A 175 -2.81 15.48 1.84
N VAL A 176 -2.72 15.68 3.16
CA VAL A 176 -3.85 15.61 4.12
C VAL A 176 -4.86 16.73 3.96
N ALA A 177 -4.43 17.91 3.53
CA ALA A 177 -5.32 19.04 3.25
C ALA A 177 -6.16 18.85 1.97
N SER A 178 -5.84 17.90 1.09
CA SER A 178 -6.62 17.64 -0.13
C SER A 178 -8.08 17.22 0.17
N LEU A 179 -9.02 17.80 -0.58
CA LEU A 179 -10.47 17.80 -0.27
C LEU A 179 -11.21 16.47 -0.57
N ASP A 180 -10.57 15.49 -1.21
CA ASP A 180 -11.22 14.26 -1.71
C ASP A 180 -10.77 12.98 -0.97
N LYS A 181 -10.63 13.02 0.36
CA LYS A 181 -10.28 11.83 1.15
C LYS A 181 -11.52 11.05 1.60
N ARG A 182 -11.56 9.75 1.26
CA ARG A 182 -12.58 8.82 1.75
C ARG A 182 -12.46 8.67 3.26
N ASN A 183 -13.58 8.85 3.98
CA ASN A 183 -13.71 8.38 5.35
C ASN A 183 -14.02 6.87 5.34
N PRO A 184 -13.07 5.99 5.74
CA PRO A 184 -13.27 4.55 5.75
C PRO A 184 -14.30 4.09 6.80
N PHE A 185 -14.66 4.97 7.74
CA PHE A 185 -15.62 4.70 8.81
C PHE A 185 -17.02 5.27 8.53
N GLN A 186 -17.18 6.01 7.44
CA GLN A 186 -18.48 6.54 7.05
C GLN A 186 -19.35 5.40 6.47
N ARG A 187 -20.29 4.92 7.28
CA ARG A 187 -21.31 3.92 6.90
C ARG A 187 -22.50 4.52 6.14
N PHE A 188 -22.45 5.82 5.87
CA PHE A 188 -23.56 6.60 5.34
C PHE A 188 -23.15 7.30 4.06
N ALA A 189 -23.55 6.76 2.91
CA ALA A 189 -23.34 7.40 1.63
C ALA A 189 -24.49 8.40 1.38
N PHE A 190 -24.15 9.65 1.10
CA PHE A 190 -25.13 10.59 0.58
C PHE A 190 -25.52 10.15 -0.83
N ASN A 191 -26.81 9.91 -1.06
CA ASN A 191 -27.36 9.65 -2.37
C ASN A 191 -27.80 10.98 -2.99
N ALA A 192 -27.03 11.49 -3.95
CA ALA A 192 -27.31 12.75 -4.63
C ALA A 192 -28.65 12.76 -5.39
N THR A 193 -29.14 11.58 -5.79
CA THR A 193 -30.40 11.41 -6.54
C THR A 193 -31.61 11.48 -5.62
N THR A 194 -31.56 10.83 -4.47
CA THR A 194 -32.67 10.82 -3.50
C THR A 194 -32.57 11.92 -2.45
N LYS A 195 -31.42 12.62 -2.38
CA LYS A 195 -31.07 13.59 -1.32
C LYS A 195 -31.17 13.00 0.10
N GLU A 196 -31.08 11.68 0.21
CA GLU A 196 -31.14 10.97 1.48
C GLU A 196 -29.78 10.39 1.85
N VAL A 197 -29.57 10.26 3.15
CA VAL A 197 -28.40 9.59 3.73
C VAL A 197 -28.78 8.14 3.94
N SER A 198 -28.34 7.25 3.04
CA SER A 198 -28.55 5.81 3.18
C SER A 198 -27.36 5.17 3.88
N ALA A 199 -27.63 4.20 4.76
CA ALA A 199 -26.61 3.42 5.46
C ALA A 199 -25.91 2.44 4.49
N GLU A 200 -25.11 2.98 3.58
CA GLU A 200 -24.37 2.27 2.54
C GLU A 200 -22.87 2.41 2.77
N ILE A 201 -22.15 1.28 2.70
CA ILE A 201 -20.69 1.25 2.77
C ILE A 201 -20.11 1.44 1.36
N ASP A 202 -19.30 2.48 1.17
CA ASP A 202 -18.66 2.77 -0.12
C ASP A 202 -17.48 1.80 -0.40
N LEU A 203 -17.54 1.05 -1.51
CA LEU A 203 -16.52 0.10 -1.98
C LEU A 203 -15.66 0.63 -3.14
N THR A 204 -15.85 1.88 -3.57
CA THR A 204 -15.20 2.53 -4.75
C THR A 204 -13.66 2.44 -4.77
N TRP A 205 -13.04 2.33 -3.59
CA TRP A 205 -11.58 2.23 -3.47
C TRP A 205 -11.07 0.81 -3.28
N ILE A 206 -11.94 -0.13 -2.88
CA ILE A 206 -11.62 -1.54 -2.73
C ILE A 206 -11.66 -2.22 -4.11
N HIS A 207 -12.73 -1.96 -4.86
CA HIS A 207 -12.90 -2.43 -6.23
C HIS A 207 -12.90 -1.24 -7.17
N LYS A 208 -12.55 -1.45 -8.45
CA LYS A 208 -12.57 -0.37 -9.44
C LYS A 208 -13.73 -0.59 -10.41
N LEU A 209 -14.76 0.25 -10.30
CA LEU A 209 -15.78 0.36 -11.33
C LEU A 209 -15.13 0.98 -12.58
N SER A 210 -15.00 0.17 -13.62
CA SER A 210 -14.29 0.53 -14.86
C SER A 210 -15.26 0.97 -15.96
N GLY A 211 -16.50 0.47 -15.94
CA GLY A 211 -17.53 0.86 -16.89
C GLY A 211 -18.91 0.44 -16.43
N VAL A 212 -19.93 1.14 -16.92
CA VAL A 212 -21.32 0.71 -16.90
C VAL A 212 -21.83 0.81 -18.33
N GLY A 213 -22.35 -0.29 -18.85
CA GLY A 213 -22.85 -0.40 -20.21
C GLY A 213 -24.16 -1.17 -20.27
N ARG A 214 -24.59 -1.48 -21.49
CA ARG A 214 -25.72 -2.36 -21.77
C ARG A 214 -25.30 -3.47 -22.71
N VAL A 215 -25.73 -4.69 -22.42
CA VAL A 215 -25.61 -5.84 -23.32
C VAL A 215 -27.03 -6.33 -23.59
N GLY A 216 -27.54 -6.03 -24.78
CA GLY A 216 -28.96 -6.14 -25.09
C GLY A 216 -29.79 -5.27 -24.15
N ASP A 217 -30.81 -5.86 -23.52
CA ASP A 217 -31.69 -5.15 -22.60
C ASP A 217 -31.15 -5.02 -21.17
N ARG A 218 -30.04 -5.72 -20.84
CA ARG A 218 -29.49 -5.76 -19.48
C ARG A 218 -28.41 -4.71 -19.28
N LYS A 219 -28.44 -4.04 -18.13
CA LYS A 219 -27.32 -3.22 -17.67
C LYS A 219 -26.23 -4.11 -17.10
N VAL A 220 -24.99 -3.82 -17.46
CA VAL A 220 -23.80 -4.56 -17.05
C VAL A 220 -22.77 -3.58 -16.51
N ALA A 221 -22.12 -3.94 -15.40
CA ALA A 221 -21.06 -3.18 -14.78
C ALA A 221 -19.74 -3.95 -14.91
N THR A 222 -18.73 -3.31 -15.48
CA THR A 222 -17.37 -3.85 -15.55
C THR A 222 -16.62 -3.45 -14.28
N ILE A 223 -16.34 -4.43 -13.43
CA ILE A 223 -15.71 -4.22 -12.13
C ILE A 223 -14.37 -4.96 -12.08
N ASN A 224 -13.36 -4.25 -11.60
CA ASN A 224 -12.03 -4.79 -11.33
C ASN A 224 -11.94 -5.25 -9.87
N VAL A 225 -11.79 -6.56 -9.67
CA VAL A 225 -11.70 -7.24 -8.38
C VAL A 225 -10.38 -8.00 -8.32
N ARG A 226 -9.49 -7.68 -7.36
CA ARG A 226 -8.22 -8.41 -7.14
C ARG A 226 -7.37 -8.62 -8.41
N ASN A 227 -7.28 -7.59 -9.25
CA ASN A 227 -6.58 -7.58 -10.55
C ASN A 227 -7.25 -8.38 -11.68
N GLU A 228 -8.48 -8.83 -11.50
CA GLU A 228 -9.31 -9.42 -12.54
C GLU A 228 -10.43 -8.45 -12.93
N THR A 229 -10.56 -8.19 -14.23
CA THR A 229 -11.68 -7.41 -14.78
C THR A 229 -12.78 -8.37 -15.18
N LYS A 230 -13.97 -8.20 -14.61
CA LYS A 230 -15.14 -9.01 -14.96
C LYS A 230 -16.38 -8.13 -15.11
N ASP A 231 -17.27 -8.57 -16.00
CA ASP A 231 -18.57 -7.97 -16.21
C ASP A 231 -19.60 -8.63 -15.30
N TYR A 232 -20.40 -7.80 -14.64
CA TYR A 232 -21.43 -8.22 -13.70
C TYR A 232 -22.78 -7.62 -14.03
N SER A 233 -23.83 -8.41 -13.86
CA SER A 233 -25.24 -8.02 -13.99
C SER A 233 -25.92 -7.96 -12.62
N VAL A 234 -27.13 -7.39 -12.58
CA VAL A 234 -27.98 -7.44 -11.38
C VAL A 234 -28.28 -8.90 -11.03
N GLY A 235 -28.05 -9.28 -9.77
CA GLY A 235 -28.19 -10.65 -9.27
C GLY A 235 -26.86 -11.41 -9.16
N ASP A 236 -25.79 -10.94 -9.81
CA ASP A 236 -24.48 -11.60 -9.72
C ASP A 236 -23.80 -11.34 -8.37
N GLU A 237 -22.95 -12.28 -7.95
CA GLU A 237 -22.11 -12.14 -6.75
C GLU A 237 -20.73 -11.59 -7.13
N LEU A 238 -20.33 -10.51 -6.46
CA LEU A 238 -19.00 -9.91 -6.59
C LEU A 238 -17.95 -10.68 -5.78
N GLU A 239 -18.32 -11.05 -4.56
CA GLU A 239 -17.57 -11.86 -3.60
C GLU A 239 -18.59 -12.76 -2.86
N PRO A 240 -18.17 -13.83 -2.17
CA PRO A 240 -19.09 -14.73 -1.47
C PRO A 240 -20.10 -13.98 -0.59
N GLY A 241 -21.37 -14.08 -0.96
CA GLY A 241 -22.50 -13.45 -0.27
C GLY A 241 -22.69 -11.94 -0.49
N LEU A 242 -21.90 -11.30 -1.36
CA LEU A 242 -22.05 -9.89 -1.75
C LEU A 242 -22.67 -9.81 -3.16
N THR A 243 -23.99 -9.58 -3.20
CA THR A 243 -24.79 -9.61 -4.43
C THR A 243 -25.04 -8.22 -4.98
N ILE A 244 -24.97 -8.03 -6.29
CA ILE A 244 -25.34 -6.79 -6.97
C ILE A 244 -26.86 -6.65 -7.02
N THR A 245 -27.38 -5.55 -6.47
CA THR A 245 -28.82 -5.27 -6.41
C THR A 245 -29.29 -4.29 -7.46
N ALA A 246 -28.44 -3.33 -7.85
CA ALA A 246 -28.77 -2.35 -8.88
C ALA A 246 -27.51 -1.85 -9.59
N ILE A 247 -27.65 -1.57 -10.89
CA ILE A 247 -26.62 -0.93 -11.72
C ILE A 247 -27.22 0.37 -12.28
N GLU A 248 -26.71 1.49 -11.80
CA GLU A 248 -27.06 2.85 -12.25
C GLU A 248 -25.93 3.39 -13.13
N ASN A 249 -26.13 4.57 -13.74
CA ASN A 249 -25.18 5.11 -14.72
C ASN A 249 -23.84 5.52 -14.09
N ASP A 250 -23.83 5.89 -12.82
CA ASP A 250 -22.65 6.41 -12.09
C ASP A 250 -22.21 5.51 -10.92
N ARG A 251 -22.99 4.46 -10.61
CA ARG A 251 -22.80 3.63 -9.42
C ARG A 251 -23.39 2.22 -9.57
N VAL A 252 -22.89 1.31 -8.75
CA VAL A 252 -23.38 -0.05 -8.54
C VAL A 252 -23.74 -0.21 -7.08
N GLN A 253 -24.92 -0.75 -6.78
CA GLN A 253 -25.37 -1.07 -5.43
C GLN A 253 -25.23 -2.56 -5.17
N LEU A 254 -24.77 -2.91 -3.97
CA LEU A 254 -24.59 -4.29 -3.54
C LEU A 254 -25.17 -4.51 -2.15
N GLN A 255 -25.48 -5.76 -1.82
CA GLN A 255 -25.95 -6.15 -0.49
C GLN A 255 -25.29 -7.44 -0.02
N LYS A 256 -25.05 -7.54 1.29
CA LYS A 256 -24.59 -8.76 1.96
C LYS A 256 -25.48 -9.06 3.16
N LYS A 257 -25.97 -10.30 3.23
CA LYS A 257 -26.66 -10.81 4.43
C LYS A 257 -25.61 -11.22 5.46
N THR A 258 -25.72 -10.66 6.66
CA THR A 258 -24.86 -10.94 7.82
C THR A 258 -25.73 -11.42 8.98
N GLY A 259 -25.12 -11.99 10.03
CA GLY A 259 -25.86 -12.40 11.24
C GLY A 259 -26.68 -11.26 11.88
N ASP A 260 -26.22 -10.02 11.71
CA ASP A 260 -26.86 -8.80 12.25
C ASP A 260 -27.87 -8.14 11.27
N GLY A 261 -28.18 -8.78 10.14
CA GLY A 261 -29.12 -8.28 9.13
C GLY A 261 -28.52 -8.03 7.75
N THR A 262 -29.16 -7.18 6.94
CA THR A 262 -28.70 -6.88 5.56
C THR A 262 -27.87 -5.61 5.54
N THR A 263 -26.60 -5.75 5.17
CA THR A 263 -25.69 -4.61 4.97
C THR A 263 -25.71 -4.19 3.50
N ARG A 264 -25.84 -2.88 3.23
CA ARG A 264 -25.82 -2.31 1.88
C ARG A 264 -24.48 -1.65 1.56
N TYR A 265 -24.11 -1.70 0.29
CA TYR A 265 -22.84 -1.18 -0.22
C TYR A 265 -23.07 -0.43 -1.52
N VAL A 266 -22.18 0.52 -1.81
CA VAL A 266 -22.19 1.29 -3.06
C VAL A 266 -20.81 1.36 -3.66
N MET A 267 -20.70 1.31 -4.98
CA MET A 267 -19.44 1.47 -5.71
C MET A 267 -19.65 2.49 -6.82
N ARG A 268 -18.76 3.47 -6.94
CA ARG A 268 -18.84 4.59 -7.90
C ARG A 268 -17.60 4.59 -8.80
N PHE A 269 -17.65 5.38 -9.86
CA PHE A 269 -16.44 5.72 -10.61
C PHE A 269 -15.50 6.55 -9.75
N ARG A 270 -14.21 6.23 -9.79
CA ARG A 270 -13.18 7.07 -9.16
C ARG A 270 -13.09 8.35 -9.96
N ARG A 271 -13.23 9.50 -9.30
CA ARG A 271 -12.94 10.80 -9.93
C ARG A 271 -11.43 10.84 -10.15
N SER A 272 -11.00 10.96 -11.40
CA SER A 272 -9.62 11.32 -11.68
C SER A 272 -9.37 12.67 -11.02
N ALA A 273 -8.33 12.76 -10.19
CA ALA A 273 -7.85 14.06 -9.72
C ALA A 273 -7.68 14.91 -10.98
N VAL A 274 -8.44 16.01 -11.06
CA VAL A 274 -8.33 16.96 -12.15
C VAL A 274 -6.85 17.29 -12.28
N SER A 275 -6.22 16.84 -13.37
CA SER A 275 -4.97 17.43 -13.79
C SER A 275 -5.29 18.89 -13.99
N LYS A 276 -4.84 19.75 -13.08
CA LYS A 276 -4.64 21.15 -13.42
C LYS A 276 -3.65 21.13 -14.57
N GLN A 277 -4.15 21.04 -15.80
CA GLN A 277 -3.38 21.43 -16.96
C GLN A 277 -3.24 22.95 -16.90
N PRO A 278 -2.05 23.48 -17.23
CA PRO A 278 -1.74 24.89 -17.17
C PRO A 278 -2.64 25.75 -18.07
#